data_AF-A0A7W0N562-F1
#
_entry.id   AF-A0A7W0N562-F1
#
_cell.length_a   1.000
_cell.length_b   1.000
_cell.length_c   1.000
_cell.angle_alpha   90.00
_cell.angle_beta   90.00
_cell.angle_gamma   90.00
#
_symmetry.space_group_name_H-M   'P 1'
#
loop_
_entity.id
_entity.type
_entity.pdbx_description
1 polymer ?
#
loop_
_entity_poly.entity_id
_entity_poly.type
_entity_poly.pdbx_seq_one_letter_code
_entity_poly.pdbx_strand_id
1 'polypeptide(L)'
;MIVETHATSHVGRVRRGNEDNYLLLSVADAKTWTSSQDANDFIVESQKFEVNADGVILAVSDGMGGALAGEVASKMAVDTISRVFLDEDPEKTLTPDIDDSSLVGKLYEATLYANHLIHQKGRADAQFAGMGATFTSVGITPEAIDLIQVGDSRTYLIRGEQIHQITKDQSLVQQLIDAQQILPEEAETHTLKNVILQALGAQKEIYPVSSRLIPQRGDILLLCSDGLSNKINAPAMQKIVRNNINQLQIAAAELIKKANINGGEDNITLILAKLTGDSLPEATEEAIKLETLDLGNIHDTADQNLIETL
;
A
#
# COMPACT_ATOMS: atom_id res chain seq x y z
N MET A 1 -18.54 8.55 8.24
CA MET A 1 -17.79 8.64 6.98
C MET A 1 -18.11 7.45 6.09
N ILE A 2 -18.08 7.61 4.77
CA ILE A 2 -18.24 6.54 3.78
C ILE A 2 -16.97 6.44 2.95
N VAL A 3 -16.48 5.22 2.73
CA VAL A 3 -15.37 4.94 1.81
C VAL A 3 -15.88 4.05 0.68
N GLU A 4 -15.92 4.58 -0.53
CA GLU A 4 -16.25 3.83 -1.74
C GLU A 4 -14.95 3.39 -2.40
N THR A 5 -14.74 2.08 -2.57
CA THR A 5 -13.50 1.52 -3.10
C THR A 5 -13.69 0.77 -4.40
N HIS A 6 -12.60 0.68 -5.14
CA HIS A 6 -12.45 -0.22 -6.27
C HIS A 6 -11.04 -0.79 -6.29
N ALA A 7 -10.91 -2.10 -6.20
CA ALA A 7 -9.63 -2.81 -6.29
C ALA A 7 -9.57 -3.69 -7.53
N THR A 8 -8.41 -3.74 -8.15
CA THR A 8 -8.15 -4.65 -9.27
C THR A 8 -6.67 -5.01 -9.34
N SER A 9 -6.40 -6.20 -9.84
CA SER A 9 -5.05 -6.70 -10.10
C SER A 9 -5.01 -7.40 -11.45
N HIS A 10 -4.07 -7.02 -12.30
CA HIS A 10 -3.92 -7.55 -13.66
C HIS A 10 -2.50 -8.07 -13.86
N VAL A 11 -2.37 -9.23 -14.51
CA VAL A 11 -1.09 -9.90 -14.82
C VAL A 11 -0.13 -9.10 -15.73
N GLY A 12 -0.48 -7.89 -16.16
CA GLY A 12 0.19 -7.21 -17.27
C GLY A 12 0.05 -7.94 -18.62
N ARG A 13 0.97 -7.65 -19.54
CA ARG A 13 1.05 -8.24 -20.90
C ARG A 13 2.19 -9.24 -21.06
N VAL A 14 3.21 -9.17 -20.19
CA VAL A 14 4.45 -9.94 -20.33
C VAL A 14 4.58 -11.05 -19.31
N ARG A 15 4.11 -10.84 -18.07
CA ARG A 15 4.19 -11.85 -17.00
C ARG A 15 3.25 -13.03 -17.29
N ARG A 16 3.59 -14.19 -16.72
CA ARG A 16 2.80 -15.43 -16.85
C ARG A 16 1.85 -15.69 -15.68
N GLY A 17 2.14 -15.06 -14.54
CA GLY A 17 1.40 -15.17 -13.31
C GLY A 17 1.38 -13.82 -12.61
N ASN A 18 0.51 -13.70 -11.61
CA ASN A 18 0.31 -12.47 -10.88
C ASN A 18 0.87 -12.65 -9.47
N GLU A 19 2.00 -12.02 -9.21
CA GLU A 19 2.72 -12.01 -7.93
C GLU A 19 2.18 -10.91 -7.00
N ASP A 20 1.29 -10.03 -7.50
CA ASP A 20 0.66 -8.98 -6.71
C ASP A 20 -0.60 -9.45 -5.96
N ASN A 21 -0.83 -8.81 -4.82
CA ASN A 21 -2.04 -8.92 -4.05
C ASN A 21 -2.56 -7.56 -3.57
N TYR A 22 -3.84 -7.54 -3.19
CA TYR A 22 -4.44 -6.40 -2.50
C TYR A 22 -5.25 -6.88 -1.31
N LEU A 23 -5.53 -5.97 -0.38
CA LEU A 23 -6.41 -6.17 0.77
C LEU A 23 -7.45 -5.05 0.80
N LEU A 24 -8.71 -5.42 0.91
CA LEU A 24 -9.77 -4.57 1.44
C LEU A 24 -10.27 -5.24 2.71
N LEU A 25 -10.25 -4.54 3.84
CA LEU A 25 -10.64 -5.10 5.13
C LEU A 25 -11.54 -4.12 5.87
N SER A 26 -12.79 -4.52 6.13
CA SER A 26 -13.66 -3.85 7.10
C SER A 26 -13.47 -4.49 8.46
N VAL A 27 -12.81 -3.78 9.37
CA VAL A 27 -12.53 -4.29 10.73
C VAL A 27 -13.85 -4.48 11.49
N ALA A 28 -14.76 -3.51 11.39
CA ALA A 28 -16.06 -3.54 12.06
C ALA A 28 -16.97 -4.69 11.57
N ASP A 29 -16.94 -5.00 10.27
CA ASP A 29 -17.79 -6.06 9.70
C ASP A 29 -17.12 -7.44 9.70
N ALA A 30 -15.84 -7.52 10.11
CA ALA A 30 -15.01 -8.70 9.99
C ALA A 30 -15.01 -9.31 8.57
N LYS A 31 -14.88 -8.46 7.54
CA LYS A 31 -14.90 -8.89 6.13
C LYS A 31 -13.64 -8.48 5.39
N THR A 32 -13.13 -9.39 4.58
CA THR A 32 -11.89 -9.24 3.82
C THR A 32 -12.10 -9.60 2.35
N TRP A 33 -11.45 -8.86 1.47
CA TRP A 33 -11.37 -9.12 0.02
C TRP A 33 -9.92 -9.02 -0.43
N THR A 34 -9.49 -9.99 -1.24
CA THR A 34 -8.11 -10.11 -1.73
C THR A 34 -8.11 -10.52 -3.20
N SER A 35 -6.99 -10.36 -3.91
CA SER A 35 -6.90 -10.80 -5.32
C SER A 35 -6.94 -12.32 -5.49
N SER A 36 -6.71 -13.10 -4.43
CA SER A 36 -6.54 -14.57 -4.47
C SER A 36 -7.83 -15.41 -4.52
N GLN A 37 -8.95 -14.88 -5.02
CA GLN A 37 -10.11 -15.72 -5.32
C GLN A 37 -9.88 -16.42 -6.67
N ASP A 38 -10.08 -17.74 -6.72
CA ASP A 38 -9.72 -18.58 -7.87
C ASP A 38 -10.27 -18.10 -9.22
N ALA A 39 -9.41 -18.23 -10.24
CA ALA A 39 -9.63 -18.26 -11.69
C ALA A 39 -9.44 -16.95 -12.49
N ASN A 40 -8.38 -16.95 -13.32
CA ASN A 40 -8.26 -16.53 -14.74
C ASN A 40 -8.93 -15.24 -15.27
N ASP A 41 -9.53 -14.41 -14.45
CA ASP A 41 -10.26 -13.22 -14.88
C ASP A 41 -9.78 -11.95 -14.17
N PHE A 42 -10.15 -10.84 -14.77
CA PHE A 42 -10.01 -9.49 -14.24
C PHE A 42 -10.84 -9.35 -12.96
N ILE A 43 -10.31 -9.79 -11.81
CA ILE A 43 -11.01 -9.69 -10.53
C ILE A 43 -11.08 -8.21 -10.15
N VAL A 44 -12.31 -7.74 -10.10
CA VAL A 44 -12.69 -6.36 -9.87
C VAL A 44 -13.64 -6.36 -8.70
N GLU A 45 -13.22 -5.72 -7.60
CA GLU A 45 -13.97 -5.67 -6.36
C GLU A 45 -14.32 -4.23 -6.04
N SER A 46 -15.62 -3.90 -6.10
CA SER A 46 -16.13 -2.60 -5.66
C SER A 46 -16.83 -2.77 -4.32
N GLN A 47 -16.35 -2.08 -3.29
CA GLN A 47 -16.95 -2.14 -1.96
C GLN A 47 -17.34 -0.73 -1.49
N LYS A 48 -18.30 -0.69 -0.58
CA LYS A 48 -18.72 0.54 0.08
C LYS A 48 -18.76 0.30 1.58
N PHE A 49 -17.92 1.02 2.31
CA PHE A 49 -17.77 0.87 3.74
C PHE A 49 -18.38 2.08 4.47
N GLU A 50 -19.17 1.81 5.50
CA GLU A 50 -19.47 2.80 6.53
C GLU A 50 -18.37 2.72 7.58
N VAL A 51 -17.55 3.76 7.68
CA VAL A 51 -16.34 3.72 8.49
C VAL A 51 -16.60 4.34 9.86
N ASN A 52 -16.41 3.52 10.90
CA ASN A 52 -16.46 3.88 12.31
C ASN A 52 -15.02 4.02 12.89
N ALA A 53 -14.89 3.99 14.22
CA ALA A 53 -13.60 4.09 14.89
C ALA A 53 -12.67 2.86 14.71
N ASP A 54 -13.22 1.69 14.37
CA ASP A 54 -12.43 0.48 14.11
C ASP A 54 -11.69 0.56 12.77
N GLY A 55 -12.26 1.32 11.83
CA GLY A 55 -11.65 1.68 10.57
C GLY A 55 -11.76 0.63 9.46
N VAL A 56 -11.20 0.99 8.31
CA VAL A 56 -11.03 0.13 7.13
C VAL A 56 -9.55 0.11 6.76
N ILE A 57 -9.03 -1.06 6.42
CA ILE A 57 -7.65 -1.21 5.96
C ILE A 57 -7.66 -1.54 4.47
N LEU A 58 -6.87 -0.79 3.71
CA LEU A 58 -6.62 -1.03 2.29
C LEU A 58 -5.12 -1.27 2.11
N ALA A 59 -4.70 -2.27 1.36
CA ALA A 59 -3.29 -2.51 1.11
C ALA A 59 -3.01 -3.06 -0.28
N VAL A 60 -1.82 -2.78 -0.80
CA VAL A 60 -1.24 -3.44 -1.96
C VAL A 60 0.06 -4.12 -1.54
N SER A 61 0.34 -5.28 -2.13
CA SER A 61 1.54 -6.06 -1.86
C SER A 61 2.05 -6.66 -3.16
N ASP A 62 3.28 -6.32 -3.52
CA ASP A 62 3.95 -6.76 -4.76
C ASP A 62 4.99 -7.83 -4.39
N GLY A 63 4.79 -9.04 -4.91
CA GLY A 63 5.59 -10.22 -4.59
C GLY A 63 6.88 -10.30 -5.40
N MET A 64 7.97 -10.69 -4.74
CA MET A 64 9.28 -10.91 -5.36
C MET A 64 9.92 -12.22 -4.89
N GLY A 65 10.94 -12.68 -5.63
CA GLY A 65 11.64 -13.94 -5.37
C GLY A 65 11.41 -15.02 -6.43
N GLY A 66 10.76 -14.66 -7.54
CA GLY A 66 10.37 -15.54 -8.63
C GLY A 66 8.91 -15.99 -8.50
N ALA A 67 8.25 -16.25 -9.63
CA ALA A 67 6.79 -16.41 -9.75
C ALA A 67 6.07 -17.05 -8.55
N LEU A 68 6.44 -18.28 -8.18
CA LEU A 68 5.77 -18.99 -7.10
C LEU A 68 6.07 -18.37 -5.71
N ALA A 69 7.30 -17.94 -5.48
CA ALA A 69 7.74 -17.39 -4.21
C ALA A 69 7.17 -15.99 -3.96
N GLY A 70 7.13 -15.15 -4.98
CA GLY A 70 6.54 -13.81 -4.91
C GLY A 70 5.04 -13.86 -4.63
N GLU A 71 4.29 -14.67 -5.38
CA GLU A 71 2.85 -14.87 -5.17
C GLU A 71 2.53 -15.35 -3.74
N VAL A 72 3.31 -16.30 -3.21
CA VAL A 72 3.15 -16.79 -1.84
C VAL A 72 3.46 -15.69 -0.82
N ALA A 73 4.51 -14.91 -1.03
CA ALA A 73 4.92 -13.86 -0.09
C ALA A 73 3.88 -12.72 -0.01
N SER A 74 3.41 -12.21 -1.14
CA SER A 74 2.40 -11.12 -1.16
C SER A 74 1.05 -11.57 -0.62
N LYS A 75 0.66 -12.82 -0.90
CA LYS A 75 -0.53 -13.44 -0.30
C LYS A 75 -0.39 -13.59 1.21
N MET A 76 0.74 -14.11 1.69
CA MET A 76 1.00 -14.23 3.13
C MET A 76 0.96 -12.87 3.83
N ALA A 77 1.45 -11.80 3.19
CA ALA A 77 1.39 -10.46 3.74
C ALA A 77 -0.07 -10.04 4.01
N VAL A 78 -0.93 -10.04 2.98
CA VAL A 78 -2.32 -9.60 3.14
C VAL A 78 -3.14 -10.53 4.03
N ASP A 79 -2.94 -11.84 3.95
CA ASP A 79 -3.66 -12.83 4.76
C ASP A 79 -3.29 -12.69 6.25
N THR A 80 -2.02 -12.43 6.56
CA THR A 80 -1.56 -12.27 7.96
C THR A 80 -2.17 -11.03 8.58
N ILE A 81 -2.12 -9.88 7.89
CA ILE A 81 -2.73 -8.64 8.39
C ILE A 81 -4.22 -8.85 8.64
N SER A 82 -4.94 -9.46 7.69
CA SER A 82 -6.35 -9.76 7.85
C SER A 82 -6.63 -10.59 9.11
N ARG A 83 -5.93 -11.71 9.31
CA ARG A 83 -6.10 -12.58 10.50
C ARG A 83 -5.80 -11.89 11.82
N VAL A 84 -4.76 -11.05 11.88
CA VAL A 84 -4.38 -10.32 13.11
C VAL A 84 -5.49 -9.37 13.54
N PHE A 85 -6.11 -8.68 12.59
CA PHE A 85 -7.21 -7.73 12.84
C PHE A 85 -8.54 -8.41 13.11
N LEU A 86 -8.78 -9.60 12.54
CA LEU A 86 -9.98 -10.39 12.79
C LEU A 86 -9.91 -11.24 14.05
N ASP A 87 -8.77 -11.20 14.76
CA ASP A 87 -8.45 -12.04 15.92
C ASP A 87 -8.60 -13.54 15.65
N GLU A 88 -8.29 -13.94 14.41
CA GLU A 88 -8.40 -15.32 13.92
C GLU A 88 -7.06 -16.07 13.97
N ASP A 89 -6.01 -15.47 14.55
CA ASP A 89 -4.69 -16.10 14.64
C ASP A 89 -4.49 -16.85 15.98
N PRO A 90 -4.52 -18.20 15.99
CA PRO A 90 -4.28 -18.99 17.18
C PRO A 90 -2.83 -18.96 17.69
N GLU A 91 -1.87 -18.47 16.89
CA GLU A 91 -0.44 -18.44 17.21
C GLU A 91 0.06 -17.06 17.66
N LYS A 92 -0.86 -16.11 17.94
CA LYS A 92 -0.62 -14.73 18.42
C LYS A 92 0.12 -14.69 19.77
N THR A 93 1.38 -15.09 19.73
CA THR A 93 2.32 -15.19 20.85
C THR A 93 3.53 -14.27 20.66
N LEU A 94 3.63 -13.66 19.47
CA LEU A 94 4.68 -12.74 19.05
C LEU A 94 4.05 -11.40 18.64
N THR A 95 3.31 -10.76 19.54
CA THR A 95 2.99 -9.34 19.39
C THR A 95 4.21 -8.55 19.85
N PRO A 96 4.82 -7.71 19.00
CA PRO A 96 5.75 -6.69 19.48
C PRO A 96 5.08 -5.90 20.62
N ASP A 97 5.83 -5.51 21.64
CA ASP A 97 5.29 -4.78 22.79
C ASP A 97 5.26 -3.28 22.44
N ILE A 98 4.32 -2.87 21.58
CA ILE A 98 4.08 -1.47 21.26
C ILE A 98 2.88 -1.00 22.09
N ASP A 99 3.13 -0.04 22.98
CA ASP A 99 2.08 0.57 23.82
C ASP A 99 1.24 1.60 23.04
N ASP A 100 0.82 1.24 21.82
CA ASP A 100 -0.08 2.04 20.99
C ASP A 100 -1.25 1.21 20.48
N SER A 101 -2.37 1.35 21.18
CA SER A 101 -3.63 0.67 20.84
C SER A 101 -4.38 1.27 19.63
N SER A 102 -3.86 2.33 19.02
CA SER A 102 -4.43 2.95 17.83
C SER A 102 -4.36 2.02 16.61
N LEU A 103 -5.10 2.38 15.56
CA LEU A 103 -5.12 1.60 14.31
C LEU A 103 -3.72 1.47 13.69
N VAL A 104 -2.93 2.55 13.70
CA VAL A 104 -1.57 2.55 13.15
C VAL A 104 -0.61 1.67 13.96
N GLY A 105 -0.68 1.70 15.29
CA GLY A 105 0.12 0.82 16.15
C GLY A 105 -0.14 -0.66 15.86
N LYS A 106 -1.43 -1.04 15.81
CA LYS A 106 -1.85 -2.40 15.45
C LYS A 106 -1.41 -2.80 14.04
N LEU A 107 -1.50 -1.88 13.08
CA LEU A 107 -1.11 -2.15 11.69
C LEU A 107 0.42 -2.32 11.55
N TYR A 108 1.19 -1.53 12.30
CA TYR A 108 2.64 -1.67 12.41
C TYR A 108 3.03 -3.02 13.01
N GLU A 109 2.44 -3.42 14.14
CA GLU A 109 2.68 -4.73 14.77
C GLU A 109 2.33 -5.89 13.82
N ALA A 110 1.16 -5.82 13.18
CA ALA A 110 0.73 -6.82 12.22
C ALA A 110 1.72 -6.93 11.03
N THR A 111 2.31 -5.80 10.61
CA THR A 111 3.32 -5.76 9.54
C THR A 111 4.63 -6.43 9.97
N LEU A 112 5.11 -6.18 11.19
CA LEU A 112 6.28 -6.87 11.74
C LEU A 112 6.04 -8.37 11.89
N TYR A 113 4.84 -8.76 12.31
CA TYR A 113 4.46 -10.16 12.44
C TYR A 113 4.36 -10.86 11.07
N ALA A 114 3.78 -10.20 10.06
CA ALA A 114 3.80 -10.68 8.68
C ALA A 114 5.23 -10.89 8.16
N ASN A 115 6.14 -9.95 8.42
CA ASN A 115 7.56 -10.11 8.10
C ASN A 115 8.16 -11.37 8.75
N HIS A 116 7.89 -11.60 10.03
CA HIS A 116 8.39 -12.78 10.75
C HIS A 116 7.93 -14.08 10.08
N LEU A 117 6.65 -14.22 9.78
CA LEU A 117 6.09 -15.44 9.16
C LEU A 117 6.64 -15.67 7.75
N ILE A 118 6.71 -14.63 6.92
CA ILE A 118 7.25 -14.71 5.56
C ILE A 118 8.74 -15.06 5.62
N HIS A 119 9.52 -14.42 6.50
CA HIS A 119 10.94 -14.74 6.66
C HIS A 119 11.17 -16.19 7.10
N GLN A 120 10.41 -16.66 8.09
CA GLN A 120 10.50 -18.04 8.59
C GLN A 120 10.19 -19.05 7.49
N LYS A 121 9.12 -18.81 6.72
CA LYS A 121 8.71 -19.68 5.61
C LYS A 121 9.78 -19.74 4.50
N GLY A 122 10.37 -18.60 4.13
CA GLY A 122 11.43 -18.54 3.13
C GLY A 122 12.74 -19.21 3.57
N ARG A 123 12.96 -19.34 4.88
CA ARG A 123 14.10 -20.08 5.47
C ARG A 123 13.85 -21.58 5.60
N ALA A 124 12.60 -22.00 5.77
CA ALA A 124 12.23 -23.38 6.00
C ALA A 124 12.13 -24.23 4.73
N ASP A 125 11.83 -23.62 3.58
CA ASP A 125 11.64 -24.32 2.31
C ASP A 125 12.49 -23.69 1.22
N ALA A 126 13.34 -24.50 0.58
CA ALA A 126 14.23 -24.04 -0.49
C ALA A 126 13.48 -23.49 -1.72
N GLN A 127 12.22 -23.89 -1.93
CA GLN A 127 11.38 -23.34 -3.02
C GLN A 127 10.98 -21.88 -2.79
N PHE A 128 11.01 -21.42 -1.54
CA PHE A 128 10.66 -20.05 -1.15
C PHE A 128 11.89 -19.25 -0.68
N ALA A 129 13.10 -19.74 -0.99
CA ALA A 129 14.34 -19.09 -0.60
C ALA A 129 14.42 -17.69 -1.23
N GLY A 130 14.55 -16.68 -0.38
CA GLY A 130 14.62 -15.28 -0.82
C GLY A 130 13.29 -14.68 -1.24
N MET A 131 12.15 -15.31 -0.91
CA MET A 131 10.84 -14.70 -1.12
C MET A 131 10.70 -13.41 -0.32
N GLY A 132 9.96 -12.48 -0.88
CA GLY A 132 9.56 -11.30 -0.15
C GLY A 132 8.41 -10.58 -0.85
N ALA A 133 7.87 -9.57 -0.20
CA ALA A 133 6.86 -8.72 -0.82
C ALA A 133 6.98 -7.28 -0.31
N THR A 134 6.60 -6.31 -1.15
CA THR A 134 6.28 -4.97 -0.65
C THR A 134 5.00 -5.05 0.17
N PHE A 135 4.76 -4.03 1.00
CA PHE A 135 3.50 -3.84 1.67
C PHE A 135 3.25 -2.35 1.89
N THR A 136 2.29 -1.81 1.16
CA THR A 136 1.87 -0.41 1.28
C THR A 136 0.40 -0.39 1.62
N SER A 137 0.05 0.19 2.77
CA SER A 137 -1.30 0.16 3.31
C SER A 137 -1.74 1.49 3.88
N VAL A 138 -3.06 1.66 3.93
CA VAL A 138 -3.74 2.74 4.62
C VAL A 138 -4.79 2.18 5.57
N GLY A 139 -4.77 2.61 6.83
CA GLY A 139 -5.85 2.48 7.79
C GLY A 139 -6.68 3.76 7.80
N ILE A 140 -7.97 3.66 7.56
CA ILE A 140 -8.86 4.81 7.38
C ILE A 140 -9.88 4.83 8.52
N THR A 141 -9.89 5.92 9.29
CA THR A 141 -10.91 6.24 10.30
C THR A 141 -11.46 7.64 10.03
N PRO A 142 -12.58 8.06 10.67
CA PRO A 142 -13.07 9.43 10.53
C PRO A 142 -12.07 10.51 10.98
N GLU A 143 -11.09 10.13 11.80
CA GLU A 143 -10.12 11.06 12.40
C GLU A 143 -8.79 11.11 11.64
N ALA A 144 -8.37 10.00 11.04
CA ALA A 144 -7.05 9.86 10.44
C ALA A 144 -7.02 8.88 9.25
N ILE A 145 -6.08 9.14 8.34
CA ILE A 145 -5.55 8.18 7.38
C ILE A 145 -4.13 7.85 7.83
N ASP A 146 -3.94 6.60 8.25
CA ASP A 146 -2.69 6.05 8.77
C ASP A 146 -2.01 5.22 7.69
N LEU A 147 -0.77 5.53 7.35
CA LEU A 147 0.01 4.85 6.33
C LEU A 147 1.05 3.94 6.97
N ILE A 148 1.20 2.74 6.42
CA ILE A 148 2.34 1.86 6.68
C ILE A 148 2.95 1.45 5.34
N GLN A 149 4.26 1.62 5.20
CA GLN A 149 4.99 1.29 3.98
C GLN A 149 6.25 0.45 4.25
N VAL A 150 6.39 -0.62 3.46
CA VAL A 150 7.60 -1.40 3.26
C VAL A 150 7.77 -1.64 1.75
N GLY A 151 8.89 -1.21 1.17
CA GLY A 151 9.16 -1.30 -0.26
C GLY A 151 8.79 -0.03 -1.05
N ASP A 152 8.49 -0.20 -2.34
CA ASP A 152 8.33 0.87 -3.32
C ASP A 152 6.94 0.91 -4.00
N SER A 153 5.99 0.09 -3.54
CA SER A 153 4.57 0.33 -3.86
C SER A 153 4.11 1.64 -3.24
N ARG A 154 3.23 2.37 -3.94
CA ARG A 154 2.96 3.78 -3.66
C ARG A 154 1.52 4.04 -3.24
N THR A 155 1.33 5.07 -2.43
CA THR A 155 0.03 5.70 -2.17
C THR A 155 0.05 7.14 -2.64
N TYR A 156 -0.97 7.52 -3.39
CA TYR A 156 -1.23 8.88 -3.82
C TYR A 156 -2.52 9.40 -3.16
N LEU A 157 -2.51 10.67 -2.74
CA LEU A 157 -3.70 11.43 -2.37
C LEU A 157 -4.06 12.39 -3.50
N ILE A 158 -5.28 12.27 -4.01
CA ILE A 158 -5.88 13.22 -4.93
C ILE A 158 -6.87 14.07 -4.13
N ARG A 159 -6.54 15.35 -3.95
CA ARG A 159 -7.35 16.34 -3.24
C ARG A 159 -7.56 17.54 -4.14
N GLY A 160 -8.81 17.84 -4.47
CA GLY A 160 -9.13 18.87 -5.46
C GLY A 160 -8.40 18.63 -6.78
N GLU A 161 -7.79 19.67 -7.35
CA GLU A 161 -7.03 19.64 -8.61
C GLU A 161 -5.57 19.16 -8.45
N GLN A 162 -5.20 18.56 -7.34
CA GLN A 162 -3.82 18.12 -7.09
C GLN A 162 -3.72 16.61 -6.84
N ILE A 163 -2.56 16.04 -7.15
CA ILE A 163 -2.17 14.66 -6.81
C ILE A 163 -0.82 14.71 -6.12
N HIS A 164 -0.74 14.04 -4.97
CA HIS A 164 0.44 14.02 -4.11
C HIS A 164 0.83 12.59 -3.82
N GLN A 165 2.09 12.24 -4.02
CA GLN A 165 2.62 10.98 -3.53
C GLN A 165 2.84 11.12 -2.03
N ILE A 166 2.13 10.34 -1.22
CA ILE A 166 2.20 10.41 0.25
C ILE A 166 3.02 9.26 0.86
N THR A 167 3.66 8.47 0.01
CA THR A 167 4.65 7.44 0.34
C THR A 167 6.00 7.80 -0.28
N LYS A 168 7.09 7.27 0.27
CA LYS A 168 8.43 7.48 -0.27
C LYS A 168 9.09 6.15 -0.55
N ASP A 169 9.46 5.90 -1.80
CA ASP A 169 9.96 4.58 -2.22
C ASP A 169 11.19 4.17 -1.41
N GLN A 170 11.17 2.96 -0.85
CA GLN A 170 12.35 2.39 -0.18
C GLN A 170 13.25 1.72 -1.21
N SER A 171 13.72 2.50 -2.19
CA SER A 171 14.55 2.05 -3.31
C SER A 171 15.92 2.72 -3.32
N LEU A 172 16.89 2.07 -3.95
CA LEU A 172 18.23 2.60 -4.07
C LEU A 172 18.25 3.92 -4.86
N VAL A 173 17.43 4.03 -5.91
CA VAL A 173 17.32 5.28 -6.68
C VAL A 173 16.73 6.42 -5.85
N GLN A 174 15.77 6.13 -4.96
CA GLN A 174 15.26 7.15 -4.05
C GLN A 174 16.34 7.63 -3.07
N GLN A 175 17.18 6.72 -2.54
CA GLN A 175 18.33 7.13 -1.72
C GLN A 175 19.34 8.00 -2.48
N LEU A 176 19.57 7.72 -3.76
CA LEU A 176 20.45 8.54 -4.60
C LEU A 176 19.85 9.94 -4.84
N ILE A 177 18.53 10.04 -5.04
CA ILE A 177 17.82 11.33 -5.12
C ILE A 177 17.97 12.11 -3.81
N ASP A 178 17.70 11.46 -2.68
CA ASP A 178 17.77 12.08 -1.35
C ASP A 178 19.19 12.58 -1.03
N ALA A 179 20.21 11.83 -1.46
CA ALA A 179 21.61 12.20 -1.35
C ALA A 179 22.07 13.22 -2.40
N GLN A 180 21.15 13.72 -3.25
CA GLN A 180 21.42 14.66 -4.35
C GLN A 180 22.48 14.16 -5.35
N GLN A 181 22.60 12.84 -5.50
CA GLN A 181 23.54 12.20 -6.42
C GLN A 181 22.97 12.05 -7.84
N ILE A 182 21.65 11.97 -7.95
CA ILE A 182 20.92 11.98 -9.22
C ILE A 182 19.70 12.91 -9.09
N LEU A 183 19.21 13.39 -10.22
CA LEU A 183 17.95 14.13 -10.29
C LEU A 183 16.75 13.17 -10.33
N PRO A 184 15.55 13.58 -9.86
CA PRO A 184 14.35 12.75 -9.93
C PRO A 184 14.04 12.21 -11.34
N GLU A 185 14.25 13.03 -12.37
CA GLU A 185 14.06 12.63 -13.77
C GLU A 185 15.03 11.53 -14.24
N GLU A 186 16.20 11.41 -13.62
CA GLU A 186 17.20 10.40 -13.98
C GLU A 186 16.82 9.03 -13.41
N ALA A 187 16.08 8.98 -12.30
CA ALA A 187 15.71 7.75 -11.62
C ALA A 187 14.84 6.81 -12.47
N GLU A 188 13.94 7.35 -13.31
CA GLU A 188 13.03 6.55 -14.14
C GLU A 188 13.74 5.65 -15.17
N THR A 189 14.93 6.08 -15.58
CA THR A 189 15.77 5.38 -16.59
C THR A 189 17.03 4.77 -15.98
N HIS A 190 17.23 4.91 -14.67
CA HIS A 190 18.41 4.42 -13.99
C HIS A 190 18.47 2.88 -13.98
N THR A 191 19.66 2.32 -14.09
CA THR A 191 19.87 0.85 -14.16
C THR A 191 19.46 0.13 -12.88
N LEU A 192 19.49 0.83 -11.75
CA LEU A 192 19.16 0.32 -10.42
C LEU A 192 17.73 0.66 -9.97
N LYS A 193 16.85 1.10 -10.88
CA LYS A 193 15.52 1.57 -10.53
C LYS A 193 14.61 0.53 -9.86
N ASN A 194 14.82 -0.75 -10.15
CA ASN A 194 14.06 -1.86 -9.56
C ASN A 194 14.74 -2.43 -8.29
N VAL A 195 15.76 -1.77 -7.74
CA VAL A 195 16.45 -2.22 -6.53
C VAL A 195 15.78 -1.61 -5.31
N ILE A 196 14.98 -2.42 -4.62
CA ILE A 196 14.39 -2.05 -3.33
C ILE A 196 15.32 -2.40 -2.16
N LEU A 197 15.15 -1.68 -1.07
CA LEU A 197 16.01 -1.75 0.12
C LEU A 197 15.37 -2.52 1.27
N GLN A 198 14.04 -2.57 1.31
CA GLN A 198 13.29 -3.36 2.27
C GLN A 198 12.11 -4.06 1.60
N ALA A 199 11.84 -5.28 2.05
CA ALA A 199 10.67 -6.06 1.72
C ALA A 199 10.32 -6.97 2.89
N LEU A 200 9.04 -7.26 3.07
CA LEU A 200 8.60 -8.27 4.02
C LEU A 200 9.25 -9.61 3.68
N GLY A 201 9.82 -10.29 4.66
CA GLY A 201 10.41 -11.62 4.55
C GLY A 201 11.84 -11.67 4.02
N ALA A 202 12.28 -10.67 3.26
CA ALA A 202 13.62 -10.63 2.69
C ALA A 202 14.70 -10.48 3.77
N GLN A 203 14.44 -9.63 4.76
CA GLN A 203 15.28 -9.47 5.96
C GLN A 203 14.56 -9.98 7.21
N LYS A 204 15.35 -10.42 8.20
CA LYS A 204 14.80 -10.84 9.51
C LYS A 204 14.11 -9.68 10.22
N GLU A 205 14.69 -8.49 10.11
CA GLU A 205 14.22 -7.26 10.74
C GLU A 205 13.99 -6.23 9.64
N ILE A 206 12.87 -5.51 9.75
CA ILE A 206 12.44 -4.46 8.85
C ILE A 206 12.06 -3.23 9.68
N TYR A 207 11.97 -2.09 9.02
CA TYR A 207 11.61 -0.81 9.63
C TYR A 207 10.50 -0.18 8.80
N PRO A 208 9.23 -0.56 9.03
CA PRO A 208 8.10 0.03 8.33
C PRO A 208 8.06 1.54 8.57
N VAL A 209 7.83 2.30 7.50
CA VAL A 209 7.61 3.75 7.63
C VAL A 209 6.14 3.96 7.95
N SER A 210 5.88 4.73 9.01
CA SER A 210 4.53 5.05 9.48
C SER A 210 4.26 6.53 9.29
N SER A 211 3.10 6.90 8.77
CA SER A 211 2.72 8.31 8.63
C SER A 211 1.23 8.51 8.82
N ARG A 212 0.81 9.73 9.14
CA ARG A 212 -0.57 10.09 9.41
C ARG A 212 -0.94 11.40 8.71
N LEU A 213 -2.15 11.46 8.19
CA LEU A 213 -2.78 12.70 7.72
C LEU A 213 -4.26 12.75 8.08
N ILE A 214 -4.83 13.94 8.03
CA ILE A 214 -6.26 14.16 8.32
C ILE A 214 -7.07 13.99 7.02
N PRO A 215 -8.08 13.09 7.00
CA PRO A 215 -8.95 12.91 5.85
C PRO A 215 -9.83 14.13 5.63
N GLN A 216 -10.11 14.45 4.36
CA GLN A 216 -11.07 15.47 3.96
C GLN A 216 -12.13 14.89 3.04
N ARG A 217 -13.30 15.54 3.01
CA ARG A 217 -14.41 15.16 2.15
C ARG A 217 -13.98 15.28 0.69
N GLY A 218 -14.16 14.20 -0.07
CA GLY A 218 -13.83 14.15 -1.50
C GLY A 218 -12.40 13.71 -1.79
N ASP A 219 -11.57 13.46 -0.77
CA ASP A 219 -10.26 12.84 -0.95
C ASP A 219 -10.39 11.51 -1.70
N ILE A 220 -9.46 11.27 -2.61
CA ILE A 220 -9.32 9.97 -3.28
C ILE A 220 -7.91 9.46 -3.03
N LEU A 221 -7.81 8.29 -2.41
CA LEU A 221 -6.57 7.55 -2.30
C LEU A 221 -6.42 6.64 -3.51
N LEU A 222 -5.21 6.59 -4.07
CA LEU A 222 -4.79 5.62 -5.07
C LEU A 222 -3.57 4.87 -4.52
N LEU A 223 -3.77 3.62 -4.12
CA LEU A 223 -2.69 2.70 -3.79
C LEU A 223 -2.35 1.92 -5.04
N CYS A 224 -1.08 1.69 -5.33
CA CYS A 224 -0.67 0.86 -6.46
C CYS A 224 0.70 0.18 -6.31
N SER A 225 0.85 -0.97 -6.96
CA SER A 225 2.16 -1.57 -7.22
C SER A 225 2.94 -0.77 -8.27
N ASP A 226 4.22 -1.10 -8.41
CA ASP A 226 5.13 -0.36 -9.28
C ASP A 226 4.75 -0.50 -10.78
N GLY A 227 4.05 -1.58 -11.16
CA GLY A 227 3.59 -1.79 -12.52
C GLY A 227 2.58 -0.75 -13.01
N LEU A 228 1.95 0.00 -12.10
CA LEU A 228 1.19 1.20 -12.45
C LEU A 228 2.09 2.44 -12.52
N SER A 229 2.81 2.74 -11.43
CA SER A 229 3.57 3.99 -11.28
C SER A 229 4.77 4.10 -12.21
N ASN A 230 5.36 2.98 -12.61
CA ASN A 230 6.40 2.90 -13.63
C ASN A 230 5.89 3.14 -15.05
N LYS A 231 4.56 3.12 -15.26
CA LYS A 231 3.93 3.23 -16.58
C LYS A 231 3.12 4.49 -16.77
N ILE A 232 2.62 5.10 -15.70
CA ILE A 232 1.77 6.28 -15.76
C ILE A 232 2.27 7.29 -14.73
N ASN A 233 2.56 8.52 -15.15
CA ASN A 233 2.93 9.57 -14.22
C ASN A 233 1.73 10.11 -13.44
N ALA A 234 1.98 10.73 -12.28
CA ALA A 234 0.93 11.21 -11.39
C ALA A 234 -0.09 12.14 -12.07
N PRO A 235 0.28 13.16 -12.88
CA PRO A 235 -0.71 14.01 -13.56
C PRO A 235 -1.64 13.25 -14.51
N ALA A 236 -1.15 12.22 -15.20
CA ALA A 236 -1.98 11.39 -16.06
C ALA A 236 -2.92 10.49 -15.23
N MET A 237 -2.43 9.90 -14.13
CA MET A 237 -3.27 9.13 -13.20
C MET A 237 -4.41 9.99 -12.67
N GLN A 238 -4.07 11.19 -12.17
CA GLN A 238 -5.02 12.15 -11.63
C GLN A 238 -6.12 12.50 -12.64
N LYS A 239 -5.74 12.81 -13.88
CA LYS A 239 -6.70 13.14 -14.94
C LYS A 239 -7.68 12.00 -15.20
N ILE A 240 -7.20 10.75 -15.25
CA ILE A 240 -8.04 9.56 -15.45
C ILE A 240 -9.01 9.39 -14.29
N VAL A 241 -8.52 9.46 -13.05
CA VAL A 241 -9.37 9.31 -11.84
C VAL A 241 -10.43 10.40 -11.77
N ARG A 242 -10.04 11.66 -11.99
CA ARG A 242 -10.97 12.80 -11.91
C ARG A 242 -12.05 12.78 -12.98
N ASN A 243 -11.72 12.41 -14.21
CA ASN A 243 -12.71 12.27 -15.29
C ASN A 243 -13.78 11.20 -14.98
N ASN A 244 -13.46 10.29 -14.06
CA ASN A 244 -14.29 9.14 -13.71
C ASN A 244 -14.60 9.12 -12.19
N ILE A 245 -14.64 10.27 -11.52
CA ILE A 245 -14.76 10.39 -10.05
C ILE A 245 -16.02 9.76 -9.44
N ASN A 246 -17.05 9.51 -10.24
CA ASN A 246 -18.31 8.87 -9.81
C ASN A 246 -18.37 7.38 -10.21
N GLN A 247 -17.34 6.87 -10.89
CA GLN A 247 -17.27 5.53 -11.46
C GLN A 247 -15.84 5.01 -11.31
N LEU A 248 -15.42 4.75 -10.08
CA LEU A 248 -14.06 4.28 -9.76
C LEU A 248 -13.68 3.02 -10.53
N GLN A 249 -14.65 2.17 -10.86
CA GLN A 249 -14.45 1.01 -11.73
C GLN A 249 -13.98 1.36 -13.14
N ILE A 250 -14.48 2.45 -13.71
CA ILE A 250 -14.05 2.92 -15.02
C ILE A 250 -12.67 3.56 -14.92
N ALA A 251 -12.43 4.36 -13.87
CA ALA A 251 -11.12 4.94 -13.60
C ALA A 251 -10.03 3.85 -13.50
N ALA A 252 -10.28 2.81 -12.71
CA ALA A 252 -9.37 1.68 -12.53
C ALA A 252 -9.12 0.94 -13.84
N ALA A 253 -10.17 0.63 -14.60
CA ALA A 253 -10.03 -0.03 -15.91
C ALA A 253 -9.23 0.82 -16.90
N GLU A 254 -9.42 2.14 -16.91
CA GLU A 254 -8.63 3.05 -17.75
C GLU A 254 -7.16 3.13 -17.34
N LEU A 255 -6.88 3.12 -16.03
CA LEU A 255 -5.52 3.06 -15.49
C LEU A 255 -4.81 1.77 -15.93
N ILE A 256 -5.43 0.59 -15.71
CA ILE A 256 -4.86 -0.70 -16.15
C ILE A 256 -4.63 -0.70 -17.67
N LYS A 257 -5.63 -0.28 -18.44
CA LYS A 257 -5.52 -0.21 -19.90
C LYS A 257 -4.37 0.69 -20.34
N LYS A 258 -4.21 1.86 -19.71
CA LYS A 258 -3.16 2.81 -20.03
C LYS A 258 -1.77 2.27 -19.69
N ALA A 259 -1.61 1.60 -18.54
CA ALA A 259 -0.35 0.97 -18.15
C ALA A 259 0.04 -0.17 -19.12
N ASN A 260 -0.92 -1.00 -19.52
CA ASN A 260 -0.73 -2.05 -20.53
C ASN A 260 -0.37 -1.49 -21.92
N ILE A 261 -0.95 -0.37 -22.33
CA ILE A 261 -0.58 0.32 -23.58
C ILE A 261 0.87 0.84 -23.49
N ASN A 262 1.29 1.31 -22.32
CA ASN A 262 2.63 1.84 -22.07
C ASN A 262 3.69 0.74 -21.81
N GLY A 263 3.33 -0.54 -21.99
CA GLY A 263 4.26 -1.67 -21.98
C GLY A 263 3.67 -2.91 -21.32
N GLY A 264 3.13 -2.77 -20.10
CA GLY A 264 2.55 -3.88 -19.32
C GLY A 264 3.55 -4.98 -18.98
N GLU A 265 4.79 -4.61 -18.69
CA GLU A 265 5.88 -5.55 -18.41
C GLU A 265 5.79 -6.19 -17.03
N ASP A 266 5.04 -5.56 -16.10
CA ASP A 266 4.83 -6.08 -14.75
C ASP A 266 3.35 -6.33 -14.42
N ASN A 267 3.12 -6.97 -13.27
CA ASN A 267 1.82 -7.04 -12.63
C ASN A 267 1.36 -5.62 -12.24
N ILE A 268 0.06 -5.37 -12.38
CA ILE A 268 -0.50 -4.04 -12.20
C ILE A 268 -1.65 -4.16 -11.21
N THR A 269 -1.43 -3.68 -9.99
CA THR A 269 -2.42 -3.73 -8.92
C THR A 269 -2.68 -2.34 -8.41
N LEU A 270 -3.95 -2.03 -8.20
CA LEU A 270 -4.35 -0.74 -7.65
C LEU A 270 -5.63 -0.82 -6.82
N ILE A 271 -5.75 0.09 -5.87
CA ILE A 271 -6.97 0.39 -5.14
C ILE A 271 -7.26 1.89 -5.29
N LEU A 272 -8.46 2.23 -5.74
CA LEU A 272 -9.02 3.56 -5.60
C LEU A 272 -9.97 3.58 -4.41
N ALA A 273 -9.88 4.60 -3.55
CA ALA A 273 -10.78 4.79 -2.43
C ALA A 273 -11.20 6.25 -2.31
N LYS A 274 -12.50 6.52 -2.47
CA LYS A 274 -13.10 7.85 -2.38
C LYS A 274 -13.77 8.04 -1.03
N LEU A 275 -13.35 9.07 -0.31
CA LEU A 275 -13.83 9.40 1.03
C LEU A 275 -14.96 10.43 0.94
N THR A 276 -16.10 10.13 1.54
CA THR A 276 -17.28 11.00 1.56
C THR A 276 -17.99 10.98 2.91
N GLY A 277 -19.01 11.83 3.07
CA GLY A 277 -19.87 11.89 4.25
C GLY A 277 -19.65 13.15 5.09
N ASP A 278 -20.69 13.54 5.83
CA ASP A 278 -20.78 14.85 6.50
C ASP A 278 -19.93 14.99 7.76
N SER A 279 -19.37 13.88 8.25
CA SER A 279 -18.45 13.89 9.39
C SER A 279 -17.04 14.35 9.03
N LEU A 280 -16.70 14.40 7.74
CA LEU A 280 -15.38 14.82 7.28
C LEU A 280 -15.30 16.35 7.13
N PRO A 281 -14.14 16.96 7.44
CA PRO A 281 -13.88 18.35 7.09
C PRO A 281 -14.07 18.58 5.58
N GLU A 282 -14.56 19.76 5.20
CA GLU A 282 -14.61 20.16 3.80
C GLU A 282 -13.20 20.20 3.18
N ALA A 283 -13.12 19.93 1.88
CA ALA A 283 -11.86 20.00 1.16
C ALA A 283 -11.29 21.43 1.22
N THR A 284 -10.03 21.54 1.62
CA THR A 284 -9.27 22.80 1.61
C THR A 284 -8.16 22.74 0.57
N GLU A 285 -7.83 23.87 -0.05
CA GLU A 285 -6.62 24.01 -0.87
C GLU A 285 -5.35 24.20 -0.02
N GLU A 286 -5.44 24.05 1.30
CA GLU A 286 -4.29 24.07 2.19
C GLU A 286 -3.34 22.90 1.89
N ALA A 287 -2.05 23.16 2.12
CA ALA A 287 -1.01 22.17 1.92
C ALA A 287 -1.23 20.94 2.80
N ILE A 288 -0.88 19.76 2.29
CA ILE A 288 -1.11 18.50 2.98
C ILE A 288 -0.06 18.35 4.07
N LYS A 289 -0.52 18.18 5.31
CA LYS A 289 0.35 17.87 6.45
C LYS A 289 0.44 16.36 6.61
N LEU A 290 1.61 15.81 6.36
CA LEU A 290 1.94 14.41 6.56
C LEU A 290 2.85 14.29 7.79
N GLU A 291 2.35 13.70 8.86
CA GLU A 291 3.10 13.47 10.09
C GLU A 291 3.75 12.08 10.05
N THR A 292 5.08 12.00 10.09
CA THR A 292 5.79 10.73 10.26
C THR A 292 5.72 10.31 11.72
N LEU A 293 5.36 9.05 11.98
CA LEU A 293 5.23 8.49 13.32
C LEU A 293 6.40 7.55 13.61
N ASP A 294 7.06 7.74 14.75
CA ASP A 294 8.08 6.81 15.23
C ASP A 294 7.43 5.77 16.16
N LEU A 295 7.18 4.57 15.62
CA LEU A 295 6.57 3.45 16.34
C LEU A 295 7.58 2.34 16.69
N GLY A 296 8.81 2.45 16.18
CA GLY A 296 9.86 1.49 16.45
C GLY A 296 10.77 2.03 17.53
N ASN A 297 10.64 1.54 18.77
CA ASN A 297 11.52 1.90 19.90
C ASN A 297 13.00 1.56 19.65
N ILE A 298 13.67 2.27 18.74
CA ILE A 298 15.07 2.09 18.37
C ILE A 298 15.82 3.32 18.90
N HIS A 299 16.26 3.21 20.14
CA HIS A 299 17.31 4.02 20.78
C HIS A 299 17.19 5.56 20.71
N ASP A 300 16.65 6.14 21.78
CA ASP A 300 17.23 7.28 22.50
C ASP A 300 17.71 8.48 21.65
N THR A 301 16.91 8.90 20.67
CA THR A 301 16.99 10.24 20.08
C THR A 301 15.58 10.80 19.98
N ALA A 302 15.26 11.72 20.90
CA ALA A 302 14.14 12.66 20.90
C ALA A 302 12.95 12.34 19.98
N ASP A 303 11.79 12.06 20.59
CA ASP A 303 10.45 12.14 19.98
C ASP A 303 10.38 13.32 18.99
N GLN A 304 10.55 13.05 17.70
CA GLN A 304 10.39 14.05 16.66
C GLN A 304 9.57 13.43 15.54
N ASN A 305 8.26 13.39 15.76
CA ASN A 305 7.33 13.31 14.64
C ASN A 305 7.66 14.44 13.67
N LEU A 306 8.06 14.08 12.46
CA LEU A 306 8.38 15.04 11.42
C LEU A 306 7.10 15.36 10.67
N ILE A 307 6.71 16.64 10.63
CA ILE A 307 5.58 17.08 9.81
C ILE A 307 6.13 17.62 8.49
N GLU A 308 5.85 16.92 7.41
CA GLU A 308 6.11 17.38 6.05
C GLU A 308 4.88 18.11 5.50
N THR A 309 5.12 19.12 4.67
CA THR A 309 4.08 19.89 3.99
C THR A 309 4.24 19.69 2.49
N LEU A 310 3.27 19.02 1.86
CA LEU A 310 3.24 18.72 0.42
C LEU A 310 2.39 19.74 -0.36
#